data_AF-A0A6I2ZF05-F1
#
_entry.id   AF-A0A6I2ZF05-F1
#
_cell.length_a   1.000
_cell.length_b   1.000
_cell.length_c   1.000
_cell.angle_alpha   90.00
_cell.angle_beta   90.00
_cell.angle_gamma   90.00
#
_symmetry.space_group_name_H-M   'P 1'
#
loop_
_entity.id
_entity.type
_entity.pdbx_description
1 polymer ?
#
loop_
_entity_poly.entity_id
_entity_poly.type
_entity_poly.pdbx_seq_one_letter_code
_entity_poly.pdbx_strand_id
1 'polypeptide(L)'
;MTADSGAAAETQTAKVQPVASWASTQSAALKQFQPTHPVATGILIGFAGLLLTLLRRPTAVTTPGLYAEDGVVFLLQSLSSGAGAITDPYNGYIHLLPRLVAGSATLLPLGWTPVLFTLCSALVAVGSCSLLLSTRFAGLIPAYAQRVLLFGLLLLIP
;
A
#
# COMPACT_ATOMS: atom_id res chain seq x y z
N MET A 1 41.61 -6.70 68.77
CA MET A 1 40.73 -7.73 68.15
C MET A 1 39.32 -7.24 68.39
N THR A 2 38.66 -6.54 67.47
CA THR A 2 38.01 -7.04 66.25
C THR A 2 37.94 -5.90 65.22
N ALA A 3 38.61 -5.98 64.07
CA ALA A 3 38.04 -6.33 62.77
C ALA A 3 36.65 -5.71 62.49
N ASP A 4 36.61 -4.64 61.69
CA ASP A 4 35.61 -4.51 60.62
C ASP A 4 36.08 -3.51 59.55
N SER A 5 36.72 -4.01 58.50
CA SER A 5 37.08 -3.23 57.31
C SER A 5 36.02 -3.50 56.25
N GLY A 6 34.95 -2.71 56.27
CA GLY A 6 33.90 -2.73 55.24
C GLY A 6 34.44 -2.18 53.92
N ALA A 7 34.91 -3.08 53.05
CA ALA A 7 35.19 -2.77 51.66
C ALA A 7 33.87 -2.47 50.93
N ALA A 8 33.56 -1.17 50.79
CA ALA A 8 32.49 -0.72 49.93
C ALA A 8 32.87 -1.00 48.47
N ALA A 9 32.41 -2.13 47.95
CA ALA A 9 32.46 -2.43 46.52
C ALA A 9 31.61 -1.40 45.78
N GLU A 10 32.26 -0.39 45.20
CA GLU A 10 31.66 0.49 44.19
C GLU A 10 31.15 -0.39 43.05
N THR A 11 29.85 -0.66 43.06
CA THR A 11 29.16 -1.29 41.96
C THR A 11 29.07 -0.25 40.87
N GLN A 12 30.08 -0.21 40.01
CA GLN A 12 30.13 0.59 38.80
C GLN A 12 28.99 0.12 37.90
N THR A 13 27.84 0.79 38.00
CA THR A 13 26.68 0.55 37.16
C THR A 13 27.06 0.94 35.74
N ALA A 14 27.54 -0.05 34.97
CA ALA A 14 27.79 0.08 33.56
C ALA A 14 26.53 0.65 32.91
N LYS A 15 26.63 1.93 32.52
CA LYS A 15 25.57 2.68 31.86
C LYS A 15 25.30 1.95 30.54
N VAL A 16 24.26 1.11 30.53
CA VAL A 16 23.82 0.38 29.35
C VAL A 16 23.44 1.42 28.30
N GLN A 17 24.34 1.63 27.34
CA GLN A 17 24.11 2.50 26.21
C GLN A 17 22.91 1.94 25.44
N PRO A 18 21.88 2.73 25.14
CA PRO A 18 20.70 2.22 24.46
C PRO A 18 21.09 1.66 23.09
N VAL A 19 20.80 0.38 22.89
CA VAL A 19 21.03 -0.36 21.65
C VAL A 19 20.04 0.13 20.59
N ALA A 20 20.37 1.23 19.90
CA ALA A 20 19.93 1.57 18.54
C ALA A 20 20.26 3.04 18.19
N SER A 21 21.53 3.32 17.87
CA SER A 21 21.95 4.64 17.34
C SER A 21 21.54 4.87 15.87
N TRP A 22 21.17 3.83 15.12
CA TRP A 22 20.82 3.91 13.70
C TRP A 22 19.54 4.72 13.42
N ALA A 23 18.64 4.88 14.40
CA ALA A 23 17.45 5.73 14.26
C ALA A 23 17.77 7.24 14.39
N SER A 24 18.91 7.58 15.01
CA SER A 24 19.30 8.96 15.30
C SER A 24 19.99 9.66 14.11
N THR A 25 20.38 8.90 13.08
CA THR A 25 21.06 9.38 11.86
C THR A 25 20.09 9.79 10.75
N GLN A 26 18.83 10.09 11.06
CA GLN A 26 17.98 10.78 10.09
C GLN A 26 18.35 12.25 10.11
N SER A 27 18.81 12.80 8.98
CA SER A 27 19.06 14.23 8.86
C SER A 27 17.81 15.01 9.27
N ALA A 28 17.98 16.03 10.12
CA ALA A 28 16.87 16.87 10.58
C ALA A 28 16.00 17.40 9.42
N ALA A 29 16.61 17.60 8.25
CA ALA A 29 15.98 17.96 6.99
C ALA A 29 14.86 16.99 6.54
N LEU A 30 15.04 15.67 6.67
CA LEU A 30 14.01 14.69 6.26
C LEU A 30 12.80 14.68 7.20
N LYS A 31 13.01 14.99 8.48
CA LYS A 31 11.92 15.12 9.47
C LYS A 31 11.16 16.43 9.33
N GLN A 32 11.82 17.49 8.90
CA GLN A 32 11.23 18.82 8.73
C GLN A 32 10.20 18.91 7.60
N PHE A 33 10.31 18.08 6.56
CA PHE A 33 9.34 18.10 5.47
C PHE A 33 8.01 17.45 5.91
N GLN A 34 7.03 18.29 6.23
CA GLN A 34 5.64 17.91 6.49
C GLN A 34 4.73 18.76 5.58
N PRO A 35 3.77 18.16 4.86
CA PRO A 35 2.88 18.92 3.99
C PRO A 35 1.96 19.83 4.81
N THR A 36 1.82 21.09 4.40
CA THR A 36 0.86 22.03 4.99
C THR A 36 -0.59 21.64 4.72
N HIS A 37 -0.84 21.03 3.54
CA HIS A 37 -2.16 20.54 3.11
C HIS A 37 -2.11 19.03 2.84
N PRO A 38 -2.14 18.17 3.88
CA PRO A 38 -1.87 16.74 3.75
C PRO A 38 -2.83 16.01 2.81
N VAL A 39 -4.09 16.44 2.73
CA VAL A 39 -5.10 15.85 1.83
C VAL A 39 -4.79 16.17 0.37
N ALA A 40 -4.57 17.44 0.03
CA ALA A 40 -4.27 17.85 -1.34
C ALA A 40 -2.95 17.25 -1.82
N THR A 41 -1.92 17.25 -0.97
CA THR A 41 -0.64 16.59 -1.27
C THR A 41 -0.81 15.09 -1.45
N GLY A 42 -1.62 14.43 -0.59
CA GLY A 42 -1.93 13.01 -0.72
C GLY A 42 -2.65 12.66 -2.02
N ILE A 43 -3.63 13.47 -2.44
CA ILE A 43 -4.34 13.31 -3.72
C ILE A 43 -3.36 13.44 -4.89
N LEU A 44 -2.49 14.45 -4.88
CA LEU A 44 -1.50 14.66 -5.93
C LEU A 44 -0.52 13.48 -6.03
N ILE A 45 -0.02 13.00 -4.89
CA ILE A 45 0.87 11.83 -4.84
C ILE A 45 0.14 10.56 -5.29
N GLY A 46 -1.12 10.39 -4.88
CA GLY A 46 -1.98 9.29 -5.32
C GLY A 46 -2.17 9.29 -6.84
N PHE A 47 -2.44 10.45 -7.43
CA PHE A 47 -2.54 10.60 -8.88
C PHE A 47 -1.22 10.29 -9.59
N ALA A 48 -0.09 10.78 -9.06
CA ALA A 48 1.23 10.41 -9.56
C ALA A 48 1.50 8.90 -9.46
N GLY A 49 1.07 8.25 -8.37
CA GLY A 49 1.14 6.80 -8.20
C GLY A 49 0.26 6.02 -9.17
N LEU A 50 -0.91 6.55 -9.52
CA LEU A 50 -1.77 5.98 -10.56
C LEU A 50 -1.07 6.01 -11.92
N LEU A 51 -0.51 7.16 -12.30
CA LEU A 51 0.28 7.28 -13.53
C LEU A 51 1.50 6.34 -13.51
N LEU A 52 2.22 6.28 -12.40
CA LEU A 52 3.35 5.37 -12.21
C LEU A 52 2.95 3.91 -12.44
N THR A 53 1.83 3.47 -11.87
CA THR A 53 1.32 2.10 -11.99
C THR A 53 0.95 1.76 -13.44
N LEU A 54 0.31 2.68 -14.15
CA LEU A 54 -0.07 2.50 -15.56
C LEU A 54 1.17 2.53 -16.49
N LEU A 55 2.10 3.47 -16.27
CA LEU A 55 3.32 3.60 -17.07
C LEU A 55 4.28 2.42 -16.88
N ARG A 56 4.27 1.79 -15.70
CA ARG A 56 5.07 0.58 -15.42
C ARG A 56 4.65 -0.63 -16.28
N ARG A 57 3.38 -0.67 -16.72
CA ARG A 57 2.83 -1.74 -17.57
C ARG A 57 2.17 -1.13 -18.81
N PRO A 58 2.96 -0.65 -19.80
CA PRO A 58 2.42 0.04 -20.97
C PRO A 58 1.47 -0.83 -21.79
N THR A 59 1.71 -2.15 -21.82
CA THR A 59 0.84 -3.13 -22.49
C THR A 59 -0.56 -3.19 -21.89
N ALA A 60 -0.72 -2.87 -20.60
CA ALA A 60 -2.04 -2.81 -19.97
C ALA A 60 -2.87 -1.60 -20.46
N VAL A 61 -2.23 -0.63 -21.11
CA VAL A 61 -2.89 0.55 -21.70
C VAL A 61 -3.04 0.38 -23.22
N THR A 62 -2.01 -0.08 -23.92
CA THR A 62 -2.02 -0.21 -25.38
C THR A 62 -2.75 -1.45 -25.89
N THR A 63 -2.69 -2.55 -25.13
CA THR A 63 -3.33 -3.83 -25.47
C THR A 63 -3.97 -4.41 -24.20
N PRO A 64 -5.01 -3.76 -23.66
CA PRO A 64 -5.61 -4.14 -22.39
C PRO A 64 -6.24 -5.54 -22.53
N GLY A 65 -5.82 -6.46 -21.67
CA GLY A 65 -6.32 -7.82 -21.59
C GLY A 65 -6.81 -8.13 -20.18
N LEU A 66 -7.71 -9.11 -20.04
CA LEU A 66 -8.05 -9.63 -18.73
C LEU A 66 -6.85 -10.41 -18.19
N TYR A 67 -6.38 -10.02 -17.01
CA TYR A 67 -5.27 -10.68 -16.34
C TYR A 67 -5.76 -11.93 -15.63
N ALA A 68 -5.05 -13.05 -15.85
CA ALA A 68 -5.35 -14.38 -15.35
C ALA A 68 -6.71 -14.96 -15.80
N GLU A 69 -6.91 -16.24 -15.50
CA GLU A 69 -8.13 -17.01 -15.78
C GLU A 69 -9.36 -16.47 -15.04
N ASP A 70 -9.16 -15.94 -13.83
CA ASP A 70 -10.25 -15.52 -12.94
C ASP A 70 -11.06 -14.35 -13.50
N GLY A 71 -10.40 -13.41 -14.20
CA GLY A 71 -11.08 -12.26 -14.79
C GLY A 71 -12.14 -12.66 -15.81
N VAL A 72 -11.84 -13.70 -16.61
CA VAL A 72 -12.78 -14.27 -17.58
C VAL A 72 -13.92 -14.99 -16.87
N VAL A 73 -13.60 -15.77 -15.84
CA VAL A 73 -14.61 -16.50 -15.05
C VAL A 73 -15.62 -15.54 -14.43
N PHE A 74 -15.16 -14.48 -13.75
CA PHE A 74 -16.05 -13.52 -13.12
C PHE A 74 -16.91 -12.77 -14.14
N LEU A 75 -16.34 -12.37 -15.28
CA LEU A 75 -17.09 -11.70 -16.34
C LEU A 75 -18.19 -12.61 -16.91
N LEU A 76 -17.85 -13.86 -17.25
CA LEU A 76 -18.83 -14.82 -17.80
C LEU A 76 -19.95 -15.11 -16.81
N GLN A 77 -19.62 -15.28 -15.52
CA GLN A 77 -20.62 -15.47 -14.47
C GLN A 77 -21.52 -14.23 -14.31
N SER A 78 -20.96 -13.02 -14.38
CA SER A 78 -21.75 -11.79 -14.35
C SER A 78 -22.65 -11.64 -15.58
N LEU A 79 -22.20 -12.06 -16.76
CA LEU A 79 -23.00 -12.07 -17.98
C LEU A 79 -24.13 -13.11 -17.94
N SER A 80 -23.91 -14.26 -17.29
CA SER A 80 -24.92 -15.33 -17.19
C SER A 80 -25.94 -15.11 -16.08
N SER A 81 -25.48 -14.69 -14.90
CA SER A 81 -26.29 -14.65 -13.66
C SER A 81 -26.58 -13.23 -13.18
N GLY A 82 -26.10 -12.20 -13.90
CA GLY A 82 -26.31 -10.80 -13.57
C GLY A 82 -25.81 -10.44 -12.17
N ALA A 83 -26.63 -9.70 -11.42
CA ALA A 83 -26.30 -9.25 -10.07
C ALA A 83 -26.12 -10.40 -9.06
N GLY A 84 -26.74 -11.57 -9.29
CA GLY A 84 -26.56 -12.76 -8.44
C GLY A 84 -25.11 -13.23 -8.38
N ALA A 85 -24.36 -13.01 -9.46
CA ALA A 85 -22.94 -13.36 -9.54
C ALA A 85 -22.06 -12.61 -8.54
N ILE A 86 -22.54 -11.55 -7.88
CA ILE A 86 -21.74 -10.76 -6.93
C ILE A 86 -21.47 -11.55 -5.64
N THR A 87 -22.41 -12.40 -5.24
CA THR A 87 -22.34 -13.18 -3.98
C THR A 87 -21.91 -14.63 -4.20
N ASP A 88 -21.70 -15.05 -5.44
CA ASP A 88 -21.32 -16.41 -5.76
C ASP A 88 -19.92 -16.74 -5.21
N PRO A 89 -19.73 -17.86 -4.50
CA PRO A 89 -18.40 -18.26 -4.08
C PRO A 89 -17.57 -18.69 -5.30
N TYR A 90 -16.27 -18.39 -5.27
CA TYR A 90 -15.27 -18.93 -6.18
C TYR A 90 -14.11 -19.47 -5.36
N ASN A 91 -13.66 -20.69 -5.65
CA ASN A 91 -12.61 -21.38 -4.89
C ASN A 91 -12.82 -21.37 -3.36
N GLY A 92 -14.08 -21.50 -2.91
CA GLY A 92 -14.45 -21.61 -1.49
C GLY A 92 -14.67 -20.30 -0.73
N TYR A 93 -14.58 -19.12 -1.38
CA TYR A 93 -14.85 -17.82 -0.73
C TYR A 93 -15.44 -16.80 -1.71
N ILE A 94 -15.87 -15.63 -1.21
CA ILE A 94 -16.50 -14.58 -2.01
C ILE A 94 -15.43 -13.56 -2.46
N HIS A 95 -15.31 -13.37 -3.77
CA HIS A 95 -14.44 -12.36 -4.39
C HIS A 95 -15.19 -11.05 -4.66
N LEU A 96 -15.63 -10.37 -3.60
CA LEU A 96 -16.54 -9.22 -3.72
C LEU A 96 -16.03 -8.12 -4.67
N LEU A 97 -14.79 -7.66 -4.49
CA LEU A 97 -14.21 -6.60 -5.33
C LEU A 97 -14.11 -7.01 -6.82
N PRO A 98 -13.46 -8.14 -7.17
CA PRO A 98 -13.42 -8.61 -8.56
C PRO A 98 -14.82 -8.80 -9.17
N ARG A 99 -15.79 -9.30 -8.40
CA ARG A 99 -17.16 -9.54 -8.89
C ARG A 99 -17.95 -8.25 -9.10
N LEU A 100 -17.75 -7.23 -8.28
CA LEU A 100 -18.33 -5.90 -8.50
C LEU A 100 -17.78 -5.26 -9.79
N VAL A 101 -16.48 -5.40 -10.04
CA VAL A 101 -15.85 -4.91 -11.27
C VAL A 101 -16.40 -5.68 -12.48
N ALA A 102 -16.51 -7.01 -12.39
CA ALA A 102 -17.10 -7.85 -13.44
C ALA A 102 -18.57 -7.49 -13.74
N GLY A 103 -19.39 -7.34 -12.70
CA GLY A 103 -20.78 -6.93 -12.82
C GLY A 103 -20.91 -5.55 -13.48
N SER A 104 -20.08 -4.60 -13.09
CA SER A 104 -20.04 -3.27 -13.70
C SER A 104 -19.60 -3.31 -15.17
N ALA A 105 -18.69 -4.23 -15.51
CA ALA A 105 -18.22 -4.41 -16.88
C ALA A 105 -19.33 -4.87 -17.84
N THR A 106 -20.38 -5.51 -17.34
CA THR A 106 -21.53 -5.95 -18.17
C THR A 106 -22.36 -4.78 -18.71
N LEU A 107 -22.23 -3.58 -18.12
CA LEU A 107 -22.89 -2.35 -18.57
C LEU A 107 -22.15 -1.65 -19.72
N LEU A 108 -20.93 -2.09 -20.04
CA LEU A 108 -20.07 -1.50 -21.05
C LEU A 108 -19.94 -2.45 -22.26
N PRO A 109 -19.56 -1.94 -23.45
CA PRO A 109 -19.18 -2.80 -24.56
C PRO A 109 -18.00 -3.71 -24.16
N LEU A 110 -18.00 -4.97 -24.59
CA LEU A 110 -17.00 -5.98 -24.18
C LEU A 110 -15.54 -5.54 -24.39
N GLY A 111 -15.26 -4.71 -25.40
CA GLY A 111 -13.91 -4.17 -25.64
C GLY A 111 -13.39 -3.24 -24.53
N TRP A 112 -14.27 -2.66 -23.72
CA TRP A 112 -13.90 -1.82 -22.57
C TRP A 112 -13.68 -2.61 -21.28
N THR A 113 -14.08 -3.88 -21.24
CA THR A 113 -13.94 -4.71 -20.03
C THR A 113 -12.50 -4.78 -19.53
N PRO A 114 -11.47 -5.04 -20.38
CA PRO A 114 -10.09 -5.08 -19.92
C PRO A 114 -9.58 -3.74 -19.38
N VAL A 115 -10.06 -2.62 -19.94
CA VAL A 115 -9.71 -1.26 -19.48
C VAL A 115 -10.27 -1.02 -18.08
N LEU A 116 -11.54 -1.37 -17.84
CA LEU A 116 -12.17 -1.22 -16.54
C LEU A 116 -11.43 -2.03 -15.47
N PHE A 117 -11.12 -3.29 -15.75
CA PHE A 117 -10.38 -4.15 -14.83
C PHE A 117 -8.99 -3.57 -14.50
N THR A 118 -8.26 -3.11 -15.51
CA THR A 118 -6.94 -2.49 -15.34
C THR A 118 -7.02 -1.24 -14.46
N LEU A 119 -7.99 -0.35 -14.75
CA LEU A 119 -8.17 0.88 -14.00
C LEU A 119 -8.56 0.60 -12.54
N CYS A 120 -9.53 -0.29 -12.31
CA CYS A 120 -9.94 -0.67 -10.97
C CYS A 120 -8.79 -1.32 -10.18
N SER A 121 -8.01 -2.20 -10.80
CA SER A 121 -6.83 -2.80 -10.16
C SER A 121 -5.80 -1.74 -9.75
N ALA A 122 -5.49 -0.79 -10.65
CA ALA A 122 -4.57 0.30 -10.35
C ALA A 122 -5.08 1.21 -9.23
N LEU A 123 -6.37 1.56 -9.24
CA LEU A 123 -7.00 2.36 -8.18
C LEU A 123 -6.97 1.65 -6.82
N VAL A 124 -7.23 0.34 -6.78
CA VAL A 124 -7.16 -0.45 -5.54
C VAL A 124 -5.72 -0.51 -5.02
N ALA A 125 -4.72 -0.71 -5.90
CA ALA A 125 -3.31 -0.73 -5.51
C ALA A 125 -2.86 0.63 -4.93
N VAL A 126 -3.14 1.72 -5.65
CA VAL A 126 -2.83 3.09 -5.21
C VAL A 126 -3.57 3.44 -3.93
N GLY A 127 -4.87 3.15 -3.85
CA GLY A 127 -5.69 3.40 -2.66
C GLY A 127 -5.16 2.67 -1.43
N SER A 128 -4.80 1.40 -1.58
CA SER A 128 -4.22 0.60 -0.49
C SER A 128 -2.88 1.18 -0.02
N CYS A 129 -2.00 1.54 -0.94
CA CYS A 129 -0.69 2.11 -0.61
C CYS A 129 -0.80 3.53 -0.04
N SER A 130 -1.83 4.31 -0.43
CA SER A 130 -2.02 5.70 0.01
C SER A 130 -2.22 5.82 1.53
N LEU A 131 -2.61 4.74 2.20
CA LEU A 131 -2.69 4.67 3.66
C LEU A 131 -1.36 5.04 4.33
N LEU A 132 -0.21 4.74 3.69
CA LEU A 132 1.12 5.13 4.19
C LEU A 132 1.29 6.64 4.30
N LEU A 133 0.61 7.43 3.49
CA LEU A 133 0.70 8.89 3.53
C LEU A 133 -0.11 9.50 4.70
N SER A 134 -0.94 8.69 5.37
CA SER A 134 -1.75 9.11 6.51
C SER A 134 -0.87 9.45 7.73
N THR A 135 -1.38 10.35 8.58
CA THR A 135 -0.80 10.67 9.89
C THR A 135 -0.73 9.45 10.82
N ARG A 136 -1.56 8.44 10.59
CA ARG A 136 -1.56 7.17 11.36
C ARG A 136 -0.22 6.44 11.31
N PHE A 137 0.53 6.57 10.22
CA PHE A 137 1.84 5.94 10.06
C PHE A 137 3.00 6.79 10.61
N ALA A 138 2.72 7.97 11.19
CA ALA A 138 3.76 8.85 11.72
C ALA A 138 4.50 8.29 12.93
N GLY A 139 3.86 7.40 13.69
CA GLY A 139 4.53 6.71 14.80
C GLY A 139 5.57 5.69 14.33
N LEU A 140 5.38 5.08 13.16
CA LEU A 140 6.28 4.05 12.61
C LEU A 140 7.34 4.65 11.68
N ILE A 141 6.95 5.57 10.80
CA ILE A 141 7.82 6.20 9.80
C ILE A 141 7.66 7.72 9.95
N PRO A 142 8.45 8.41 10.80
CA PRO A 142 8.21 9.81 11.10
C PRO A 142 8.34 10.74 9.90
N ALA A 143 9.35 10.52 9.04
CA ALA A 143 9.62 11.38 7.89
C ALA A 143 8.61 11.15 6.75
N TYR A 144 7.95 12.22 6.30
CA TYR A 144 6.96 12.13 5.21
C TYR A 144 7.59 11.67 3.90
N ALA A 145 8.81 12.15 3.59
CA ALA A 145 9.56 11.75 2.40
C ALA A 145 9.79 10.22 2.33
N GLN A 146 10.05 9.58 3.48
CA GLN A 146 10.21 8.12 3.55
C GLN A 146 8.89 7.40 3.25
N ARG A 147 7.75 7.93 3.70
CA ARG A 147 6.43 7.36 3.38
C ARG A 147 6.12 7.47 1.89
N VAL A 148 6.44 8.60 1.27
CA VAL A 148 6.28 8.80 -0.19
C VAL A 148 7.18 7.84 -0.96
N LEU A 149 8.43 7.68 -0.53
CA LEU A 149 9.36 6.71 -1.14
C LEU A 149 8.81 5.28 -1.03
N LEU A 150 8.37 4.86 0.15
CA LEU A 150 7.80 3.53 0.36
C LEU A 150 6.52 3.31 -0.46
N PHE A 151 5.65 4.31 -0.54
CA PHE A 151 4.48 4.31 -1.41
C PHE A 151 4.89 4.05 -2.87
N GLY A 152 5.86 4.80 -3.40
CA GLY A 152 6.35 4.63 -4.76
C GLY A 152 6.99 3.26 -5.00
N LEU A 153 7.81 2.78 -4.05
CA LEU A 153 8.47 1.47 -4.13
C LEU A 153 7.46 0.33 -4.14
N LEU A 154 6.43 0.38 -3.29
CA LEU A 154 5.38 -0.64 -3.26
C LEU A 154 4.59 -0.71 -4.56
N LEU A 155 4.31 0.44 -5.18
CA LEU A 155 3.66 0.46 -6.50
C LEU A 155 4.57 -0.03 -7.64
N LEU A 156 5.89 0.06 -7.46
CA LEU A 156 6.87 -0.43 -8.43
C LEU A 156 7.05 -1.96 -8.37
N ILE A 157 6.76 -2.58 -7.22
CA ILE A 157 6.86 -4.03 -7.05
C ILE A 157 5.84 -4.73 -7.98
N PRO A 158 6.25 -5.78 -8.73
CA PRO A 158 5.38 -6.56 -9.62
C PRO A 158 4.21 -7.25 -8.92
#